data_AF-A0AAD7B986-F1
#
_entry.id   AF-A0AAD7B986-F1
#
_cell.length_a   1.000
_cell.length_b   1.000
_cell.length_c   1.000
_cell.angle_alpha   90.00
_cell.angle_beta   90.00
_cell.angle_gamma   90.00
#
_symmetry.space_group_name_H-M   'P 1'
#
loop_
_entity.id
_entity.type
_entity.pdbx_description
1 polymer ?
#
loop_
_entity_poly.entity_id
_entity_poly.type
_entity_poly.pdbx_seq_one_letter_code
_entity_poly.pdbx_strand_id
1 'polypeptide(L)'
;MASLSFVNARLLLDTLWNPTKYLTLQPAFILASMALAVLIRFSEAERGTGGQDCAAFLRDSAQNALDRAWREGIWLDVSLVEAALILVVYESSAHPDYHPSRLVQSFRVLDHALSTLGLMSFDSGQPNVCRYVSGTTPLADAPAPASPCRCIPPGSPHALPWDNPSWSAHEIRDEECRRVCWSALSLVTSFRVECWAFSRLDECEKLKMCDPASYLLMFPNELYERRRLDAHGADLKNSVPALYGRGMLLTNYTANVVARGGESKDLEERASTVEVLQEAWQETQAIQDALDAHVCNLHTATAQLVGENMVNTQMMITKGLRSLQGLPATDPLSNRQQPKEWKYYPTDIIKRVTMSISCFSDPRAQQLIHRPCSVTWFHSQLAICFFLWENDRTLGDVLQVAKSLVIPLDVMNALWPCQ
;
A
#
# COMPACT_ATOMS: atom_id res chain seq x y z
N MET A 1 2.35 -0.39 -4.98
CA MET A 1 1.95 0.20 -6.27
C MET A 1 0.70 1.03 -6.02
N ALA A 2 0.79 2.36 -6.10
CA ALA A 2 -0.32 3.24 -5.78
C ALA A 2 -1.43 3.11 -6.85
N SER A 3 -2.59 2.61 -6.47
CA SER A 3 -3.75 2.57 -7.35
C SER A 3 -4.66 3.75 -7.03
N LEU A 4 -4.92 4.64 -7.99
CA LEU A 4 -5.95 5.69 -7.89
C LEU A 4 -7.38 5.11 -7.95
N SER A 5 -7.54 3.81 -7.68
CA SER A 5 -8.82 3.10 -7.70
C SER A 5 -9.75 3.48 -6.54
N PHE A 6 -9.48 4.56 -5.83
CA PHE A 6 -10.35 5.12 -4.79
C PHE A 6 -11.30 6.21 -5.32
N VAL A 7 -11.10 6.71 -6.55
CA VAL A 7 -11.99 7.66 -7.20
C VAL A 7 -12.83 6.96 -8.26
N ASN A 8 -14.15 7.17 -8.23
CA ASN A 8 -15.03 6.79 -9.32
C ASN A 8 -14.89 7.80 -10.47
N ALA A 9 -14.18 7.40 -11.52
CA ALA A 9 -13.92 8.27 -12.66
C ALA A 9 -15.21 8.78 -13.29
N ARG A 10 -16.24 7.94 -13.50
CA ARG A 10 -17.49 8.35 -14.13
C ARG A 10 -18.19 9.46 -13.33
N LEU A 11 -18.33 9.26 -12.02
CA LEU A 11 -18.96 10.24 -11.13
C LEU A 11 -18.17 11.55 -11.07
N LEU A 12 -16.83 11.48 -11.05
CA LEU A 12 -15.98 12.66 -11.08
C LEU A 12 -16.16 13.44 -12.39
N LEU A 13 -16.11 12.74 -13.53
CA LEU A 13 -16.33 13.35 -14.84
C LEU A 13 -17.72 14.01 -14.88
N ASP A 14 -18.78 13.27 -14.54
CA ASP A 14 -20.14 13.81 -14.50
C ASP A 14 -20.28 15.05 -13.60
N THR A 15 -19.51 15.12 -12.51
CA THR A 15 -19.46 16.29 -11.62
C THR A 15 -18.72 17.47 -12.26
N LEU A 16 -17.58 17.22 -12.92
CA LEU A 16 -16.77 18.24 -13.59
C LEU A 16 -17.48 18.91 -14.77
N TRP A 17 -18.19 18.13 -15.60
CA TRP A 17 -18.95 18.68 -16.73
C TRP A 17 -20.30 19.29 -16.35
N ASN A 18 -20.70 19.18 -15.08
CA ASN A 18 -21.95 19.75 -14.61
C ASN A 18 -21.73 21.21 -14.12
N PRO A 19 -22.39 22.21 -14.73
CA PRO A 19 -22.14 23.63 -14.46
C PRO A 19 -22.57 24.09 -13.06
N THR A 20 -23.28 23.28 -12.29
CA THR A 20 -23.62 23.60 -10.91
C THR A 20 -22.84 22.75 -9.91
N LYS A 21 -22.53 21.49 -10.26
CA LYS A 21 -21.81 20.58 -9.35
C LYS A 21 -20.29 20.76 -9.36
N TYR A 22 -19.68 21.30 -10.42
CA TYR A 22 -18.22 21.49 -10.42
C TYR A 22 -17.74 22.38 -9.26
N LEU A 23 -18.59 23.31 -8.82
CA LEU A 23 -18.34 24.20 -7.68
C LEU A 23 -18.30 23.45 -6.34
N THR A 24 -18.70 22.18 -6.28
CA THR A 24 -18.62 21.36 -5.07
C THR A 24 -17.30 20.60 -4.96
N LEU A 25 -16.45 20.65 -5.99
CA LEU A 25 -15.16 19.95 -6.00
C LEU A 25 -14.12 20.75 -5.23
N GLN A 26 -13.43 20.07 -4.30
CA GLN A 26 -12.40 20.70 -3.49
C GLN A 26 -11.22 21.17 -4.38
N PRO A 27 -10.80 22.44 -4.31
CA PRO A 27 -9.70 22.94 -5.14
C PRO A 27 -8.39 22.17 -4.94
N ALA A 28 -8.10 21.76 -3.70
CA ALA A 28 -6.93 20.94 -3.39
C ALA A 28 -6.95 19.61 -4.15
N PHE A 29 -8.12 18.96 -4.26
CA PHE A 29 -8.26 17.70 -4.99
C PHE A 29 -7.97 17.86 -6.48
N ILE A 30 -8.52 18.91 -7.11
CA ILE A 30 -8.30 19.19 -8.53
C ILE A 30 -6.83 19.50 -8.80
N LEU A 31 -6.22 20.37 -8.00
CA LEU A 31 -4.82 20.75 -8.16
C LEU A 31 -3.88 19.56 -7.93
N ALA A 32 -4.12 18.74 -6.90
CA ALA A 32 -3.34 17.54 -6.65
C ALA A 32 -3.47 16.53 -7.80
N SER A 33 -4.70 16.31 -8.27
CA SER A 33 -4.98 15.44 -9.43
C SER A 33 -4.25 15.91 -10.68
N MET A 34 -4.25 17.22 -10.95
CA MET A 34 -3.52 17.81 -12.05
C MET A 34 -2.01 17.66 -11.86
N ALA A 35 -1.47 17.94 -10.68
CA ALA A 35 -0.04 17.78 -10.38
C ALA A 35 0.44 16.35 -10.68
N LEU A 36 -0.30 15.35 -10.18
CA LEU A 36 0.02 13.95 -10.42
C LEU A 36 -0.16 13.55 -11.90
N ALA A 37 -1.22 14.02 -12.57
CA ALA A 37 -1.43 13.75 -13.99
C ALA A 37 -0.32 14.35 -14.87
N VAL A 38 0.14 15.56 -14.53
CA VAL A 38 1.28 16.22 -15.19
C VAL A 38 2.54 15.39 -14.93
N LEU A 39 2.84 15.01 -13.69
CA LEU A 39 4.00 14.16 -13.36
C LEU A 39 4.00 12.82 -14.12
N ILE A 40 2.85 12.15 -14.19
CA ILE A 40 2.67 10.87 -14.88
C ILE A 40 2.87 11.00 -16.39
N ARG A 41 2.42 12.10 -17.00
CA ARG A 41 2.52 12.29 -18.45
C ARG A 41 3.91 12.77 -18.85
N PHE A 42 4.49 13.72 -18.12
CA PHE A 42 5.68 14.41 -18.58
C PHE A 42 6.98 13.80 -18.04
N SER A 43 7.28 12.59 -18.50
CA SER A 43 8.65 12.04 -18.44
C SER A 43 9.60 12.84 -19.36
N GLU A 44 10.92 12.68 -19.18
CA GLU A 44 11.94 13.26 -20.07
C GLU A 44 11.69 12.92 -21.55
N ALA A 45 11.04 11.79 -21.84
CA ALA A 45 10.72 11.37 -23.20
C ALA A 45 9.59 12.18 -23.89
N GLU A 46 8.74 12.88 -23.14
CA GLU A 46 7.55 13.55 -23.71
C GLU A 46 7.69 15.08 -23.82
N ARG A 47 8.17 15.79 -22.78
CA ARG A 47 8.34 17.27 -22.78
C ARG A 47 9.46 17.85 -21.89
N GLY A 48 10.33 17.03 -21.28
CA GLY A 48 11.46 17.50 -20.47
C GLY A 48 11.07 18.35 -19.25
N THR A 49 12.01 19.17 -18.75
CA THR A 49 11.96 19.90 -17.47
C THR A 49 10.72 20.78 -17.25
N GLY A 50 10.16 21.38 -18.30
CA GLY A 50 9.00 22.28 -18.15
C GLY A 50 7.72 21.60 -17.65
N GLY A 51 7.58 20.29 -17.88
CA GLY A 51 6.49 19.50 -17.29
C GLY A 51 6.68 19.25 -15.80
N GLN A 52 7.93 19.04 -15.38
CA GLN A 52 8.29 18.82 -13.97
C GLN A 52 8.08 20.08 -13.14
N ASP A 53 8.51 21.25 -13.64
CA ASP A 53 8.27 22.55 -12.98
C ASP A 53 6.77 22.84 -12.82
N CYS A 54 5.98 22.52 -13.86
CA CYS A 54 4.52 22.64 -13.82
C CYS A 54 3.90 21.71 -12.77
N ALA A 55 4.38 20.46 -12.69
CA ALA A 55 3.93 19.48 -11.71
C ALA A 55 4.22 19.96 -10.27
N ALA A 56 5.43 20.47 -10.03
CA ALA A 56 5.85 21.02 -8.74
C ALA A 56 5.01 22.25 -8.35
N PHE A 57 4.78 23.19 -9.27
CA PHE A 57 3.93 24.36 -9.04
C PHE A 57 2.49 23.97 -8.69
N LEU A 58 1.91 23.01 -9.41
CA LEU A 58 0.55 22.52 -9.14
C LEU A 58 0.47 21.80 -7.80
N ARG A 59 1.49 21.01 -7.46
CA ARG A 59 1.62 20.34 -6.17
C ARG A 59 1.64 21.36 -5.03
N ASP A 60 2.46 22.40 -5.12
CA ASP A 60 2.55 23.42 -4.07
C ASP A 60 1.26 24.23 -3.95
N SER A 61 0.61 24.51 -5.09
CA SER A 61 -0.72 25.11 -5.11
C SER A 61 -1.76 24.22 -4.43
N ALA A 62 -1.70 22.90 -4.65
CA ALA A 62 -2.58 21.93 -4.01
C ALA A 62 -2.37 21.86 -2.49
N GLN A 63 -1.11 21.83 -2.04
CA GLN A 63 -0.77 21.87 -0.61
C GLN A 63 -1.27 23.16 0.04
N ASN A 64 -1.07 24.31 -0.60
CA ASN A 64 -1.56 25.59 -0.09
C ASN A 64 -3.10 25.62 0.01
N ALA A 65 -3.80 25.07 -0.97
CA ALA A 65 -5.26 24.97 -0.94
C ALA A 65 -5.74 24.03 0.17
N LEU A 66 -5.05 22.91 0.39
CA LEU A 66 -5.31 21.97 1.48
C LEU A 66 -5.11 22.63 2.85
N ASP A 67 -3.97 23.28 3.06
CA ASP A 67 -3.64 23.97 4.31
C ASP A 67 -4.60 25.12 4.62
N ARG A 68 -5.09 25.81 3.58
CA ARG A 68 -6.11 26.84 3.73
C ARG A 68 -7.44 26.25 4.18
N ALA A 69 -7.92 25.19 3.53
CA ALA A 69 -9.15 24.50 3.92
C ALA A 69 -9.09 24.03 5.38
N TRP A 70 -7.93 23.49 5.81
CA TRP A 70 -7.72 23.09 7.21
C TRP A 70 -7.74 24.25 8.19
N ARG A 71 -7.00 25.33 7.90
CA ARG A 71 -6.92 26.49 8.81
C ARG A 71 -8.26 27.20 8.98
N GLU A 72 -9.04 27.29 7.91
CA GLU A 72 -10.34 27.94 7.94
C GLU A 72 -11.44 27.02 8.51
N GLY A 73 -11.20 25.71 8.56
CA GLY A 73 -12.20 24.72 8.99
C GLY A 73 -13.38 24.60 8.01
N ILE A 74 -13.18 25.03 6.76
CA ILE A 74 -14.21 25.06 5.71
C ILE A 74 -13.93 23.91 4.74
N TRP A 75 -14.99 23.27 4.27
CA TRP A 75 -14.91 22.23 3.22
C TRP A 75 -14.10 21.00 3.63
N LEU A 76 -14.29 20.56 4.87
CA LEU A 76 -13.69 19.33 5.41
C LEU A 76 -14.53 18.12 4.99
N ASP A 77 -14.28 17.60 3.79
CA ASP A 77 -14.92 16.40 3.25
C ASP A 77 -13.90 15.37 2.76
N VAL A 78 -14.36 14.20 2.31
CA VAL A 78 -13.45 13.13 1.87
C VAL A 78 -12.63 13.51 0.63
N SER A 79 -13.04 14.46 -0.21
CA SER A 79 -12.20 14.91 -1.34
C SER A 79 -10.94 15.64 -0.91
N LEU A 80 -10.98 16.23 0.26
CA LEU A 80 -9.82 16.83 0.89
C LEU A 80 -8.82 15.74 1.39
N VAL A 81 -9.31 14.58 1.82
CA VAL A 81 -8.47 13.40 2.12
C VAL A 81 -7.94 12.75 0.84
N GLU A 82 -8.78 12.65 -0.21
CA GLU A 82 -8.37 12.19 -1.54
C GLU A 82 -7.23 13.06 -2.08
N ALA A 83 -7.29 14.39 -1.88
CA ALA A 83 -6.20 15.31 -2.22
C ALA A 83 -4.91 15.01 -1.45
N ALA A 84 -4.99 14.84 -0.12
CA ALA A 84 -3.84 14.47 0.71
C ALA A 84 -3.21 13.14 0.26
N LEU A 85 -4.04 12.15 -0.09
CA LEU A 85 -3.58 10.87 -0.60
C LEU A 85 -2.85 11.02 -1.94
N ILE A 86 -3.40 11.82 -2.87
CA ILE A 86 -2.75 12.09 -4.16
C ILE A 86 -1.40 12.80 -3.96
N LEU A 87 -1.29 13.72 -2.99
CA LEU A 87 -0.02 14.35 -2.62
C LEU A 87 0.99 13.33 -2.07
N VAL A 88 0.57 12.35 -1.27
CA VAL A 88 1.45 11.24 -0.87
C VAL A 88 1.91 10.42 -2.07
N VAL A 89 1.04 10.15 -3.04
CA VAL A 89 1.43 9.47 -4.30
C VAL A 89 2.44 10.30 -5.08
N TYR A 90 2.26 11.63 -5.12
CA TYR A 90 3.23 12.53 -5.73
C TYR A 90 4.59 12.45 -5.03
N GLU A 91 4.65 12.63 -3.70
CA GLU A 91 5.91 12.59 -2.94
C GLU A 91 6.59 11.22 -2.91
N SER A 92 5.85 10.14 -3.17
CA SER A 92 6.41 8.79 -3.30
C SER A 92 6.82 8.43 -4.73
N SER A 93 6.66 9.37 -5.67
CA SER A 93 7.07 9.23 -7.06
C SER A 93 8.46 9.83 -7.30
N ALA A 94 9.16 9.35 -8.32
CA ALA A 94 10.39 9.98 -8.76
C ALA A 94 10.08 11.36 -9.37
N HIS A 95 10.69 12.40 -8.80
CA HIS A 95 10.65 13.77 -9.28
C HIS A 95 11.87 14.56 -8.77
N PRO A 96 12.25 15.70 -9.38
CA PRO A 96 13.48 16.42 -9.03
C PRO A 96 13.58 16.81 -7.55
N ASP A 97 12.46 17.23 -6.95
CA ASP A 97 12.42 17.67 -5.54
C ASP A 97 12.12 16.54 -4.54
N TYR A 98 12.29 15.27 -4.93
CA TYR A 98 11.98 14.14 -4.05
C TYR A 98 12.85 14.22 -2.80
N HIS A 99 12.23 14.05 -1.64
CA HIS A 99 12.95 14.02 -0.37
C HIS A 99 12.20 13.17 0.67
N PRO A 100 12.85 12.24 1.38
CA PRO A 100 12.18 11.36 2.34
C PRO A 100 11.39 12.12 3.42
N SER A 101 11.91 13.25 3.91
CA SER A 101 11.20 14.05 4.92
C SER A 101 9.90 14.67 4.41
N ARG A 102 9.80 15.01 3.11
CA ARG A 102 8.57 15.53 2.50
C ARG A 102 7.52 14.44 2.40
N LEU A 103 7.92 13.23 2.02
CA LEU A 103 7.05 12.06 2.00
C LEU A 103 6.49 11.75 3.39
N VAL A 104 7.35 11.69 4.41
CA VAL A 104 6.92 11.51 5.82
C VAL A 104 5.96 12.62 6.24
N GLN A 105 6.24 13.87 5.88
CA GLN A 105 5.36 14.99 6.21
C GLN A 105 3.98 14.87 5.51
N SER A 106 3.95 14.47 4.25
CA SER A 106 2.70 14.20 3.52
C SER A 106 1.89 13.06 4.15
N PHE A 107 2.57 12.00 4.64
CA PHE A 107 1.89 10.95 5.41
C PHE A 107 1.28 11.49 6.70
N ARG A 108 1.95 12.39 7.43
CA ARG A 108 1.39 13.02 8.64
C ARG A 108 0.15 13.86 8.33
N VAL A 109 0.17 14.60 7.23
CA VAL A 109 -0.99 15.39 6.77
C VAL A 109 -2.15 14.45 6.44
N LEU A 110 -1.90 13.37 5.69
CA LEU A 110 -2.90 12.36 5.37
C LEU A 110 -3.46 11.66 6.63
N ASP A 111 -2.60 11.28 7.57
CA ASP A 111 -2.99 10.64 8.83
C ASP A 111 -3.91 11.53 9.66
N HIS A 112 -3.55 12.82 9.75
CA HIS A 112 -4.34 13.83 10.43
C HIS A 112 -5.70 14.03 9.74
N ALA A 113 -5.72 14.03 8.41
CA ALA A 113 -6.94 14.18 7.63
C ALA A 113 -7.91 13.00 7.81
N LEU A 114 -7.39 11.77 7.70
CA LEU A 114 -8.14 10.53 7.94
C LEU A 114 -8.73 10.47 9.35
N SER A 115 -7.92 10.85 10.35
CA SER A 115 -8.30 10.84 11.75
C SER A 115 -9.35 11.90 12.08
N THR A 116 -9.18 13.12 11.56
CA THR A 116 -10.10 14.25 11.80
C THR A 116 -11.49 13.97 11.24
N LEU A 117 -11.58 13.31 10.07
CA LEU A 117 -12.85 12.94 9.46
C LEU A 117 -13.38 11.56 9.93
N GLY A 118 -12.65 10.85 10.79
CA GLY A 118 -13.07 9.55 11.32
C GLY A 118 -13.21 8.45 10.25
N LEU A 119 -12.57 8.60 9.09
CA LEU A 119 -12.78 7.72 7.93
C LEU A 119 -12.31 6.29 8.18
N MET A 120 -11.26 6.09 8.99
CA MET A 120 -10.79 4.75 9.36
C MET A 120 -11.80 4.00 10.24
N SER A 121 -12.78 4.69 10.84
CA SER A 121 -13.83 4.11 11.66
C SER A 121 -15.23 4.18 11.02
N PHE A 122 -15.29 4.41 9.70
CA PHE A 122 -16.53 4.69 8.97
C PHE A 122 -17.59 3.59 9.13
N ASP A 123 -17.18 2.31 9.20
CA ASP A 123 -18.10 1.18 9.32
C ASP A 123 -18.26 0.69 10.78
N SER A 124 -17.89 1.48 11.78
CA SER A 124 -17.92 1.07 13.21
C SER A 124 -19.26 0.50 13.69
N GLY A 125 -20.38 0.96 13.13
CA GLY A 125 -21.74 0.47 13.42
C GLY A 125 -22.14 -0.81 12.70
N GLN A 126 -21.32 -1.33 11.77
CA GLN A 126 -21.63 -2.56 11.05
C GLN A 126 -21.30 -3.79 11.92
N PRO A 127 -22.15 -4.84 11.93
CA PRO A 127 -21.96 -5.99 12.80
C PRO A 127 -20.74 -6.84 12.41
N ASN A 128 -20.45 -6.94 11.11
CA ASN A 128 -19.43 -7.83 10.55
C ASN A 128 -18.06 -7.16 10.31
N VAL A 129 -17.84 -5.98 10.89
CA VAL A 129 -16.54 -5.30 10.82
C VAL A 129 -15.58 -5.93 11.82
N CYS A 130 -14.37 -6.23 11.36
CA CYS A 130 -13.32 -6.74 12.22
C CYS A 130 -12.93 -5.65 13.22
N ARG A 131 -12.81 -6.03 14.50
CA ARG A 131 -12.42 -5.13 15.57
C ARG A 131 -11.08 -5.59 16.12
N TYR A 132 -10.09 -4.71 16.07
CA TYR A 132 -8.75 -4.99 16.56
C TYR A 132 -8.54 -4.26 17.87
N VAL A 133 -7.91 -4.93 18.83
CA VAL A 133 -7.53 -4.33 20.11
C VAL A 133 -6.13 -3.75 19.97
N SER A 134 -5.94 -2.52 20.49
CA SER A 134 -4.62 -1.89 20.44
C SER A 134 -3.63 -2.69 21.28
N GLY A 135 -2.44 -2.94 20.72
CA GLY A 135 -1.37 -3.71 21.37
C GLY A 135 -1.43 -5.22 21.13
N THR A 136 -2.53 -5.78 20.63
CA THR A 136 -2.63 -7.22 20.31
C THR A 136 -2.48 -7.49 18.83
N THR A 137 -2.06 -8.71 18.46
CA THR A 137 -1.96 -9.11 17.05
C THR A 137 -3.30 -8.95 16.35
N PRO A 138 -3.36 -8.32 15.15
CA PRO A 138 -4.62 -8.10 14.44
C PRO A 138 -5.10 -9.39 13.78
N LEU A 139 -5.75 -10.23 14.58
CA LEU A 139 -6.39 -11.46 14.12
C LEU A 139 -7.78 -11.14 13.56
N ALA A 140 -8.12 -11.69 12.40
CA ALA A 140 -9.51 -11.71 11.95
C ALA A 140 -10.29 -12.76 12.75
N ASP A 141 -11.59 -12.53 13.00
CA ASP A 141 -12.46 -13.50 13.68
C ASP A 141 -12.29 -14.90 13.06
N ALA A 142 -12.14 -15.90 13.93
CA ALA A 142 -11.55 -17.20 13.65
C ALA A 142 -11.96 -17.80 12.28
N PRO A 143 -11.01 -18.30 11.48
CA PRO A 143 -11.31 -18.85 10.18
C PRO A 143 -12.23 -20.07 10.35
N ALA A 144 -13.35 -20.06 9.64
CA ALA A 144 -14.03 -21.30 9.30
C ALA A 144 -13.01 -22.21 8.57
N PRO A 145 -13.10 -23.55 8.69
CA PRO A 145 -12.21 -24.45 7.97
C PRO A 145 -12.14 -24.07 6.50
N ALA A 146 -10.92 -24.07 5.95
CA ALA A 146 -10.59 -23.64 4.59
C ALA A 146 -11.63 -24.16 3.60
N SER A 147 -12.55 -23.27 3.24
CA SER A 147 -13.62 -23.59 2.30
C SER A 147 -13.06 -23.44 0.89
N PRO A 148 -13.44 -24.29 -0.07
CA PRO A 148 -13.02 -24.12 -1.45
C PRO A 148 -13.38 -22.70 -1.94
N CYS A 149 -12.46 -22.03 -2.64
CA CYS A 149 -12.68 -20.67 -3.15
C CYS A 149 -14.00 -20.61 -3.94
N ARG A 150 -14.90 -19.72 -3.49
CA ARG A 150 -16.20 -19.44 -4.13
C ARG A 150 -16.13 -18.19 -5.02
N CYS A 151 -14.94 -17.89 -5.52
CA CYS A 151 -14.66 -16.67 -6.23
C CYS A 151 -15.33 -16.73 -7.61
N ILE A 152 -16.32 -15.86 -7.84
CA ILE A 152 -17.01 -15.80 -9.13
C ILE A 152 -16.24 -14.84 -10.05
N PRO A 153 -15.88 -15.25 -11.28
CA PRO A 153 -15.20 -14.38 -12.23
C PRO A 153 -15.95 -13.07 -12.41
N PRO A 154 -15.29 -11.90 -12.37
CA PRO A 154 -15.95 -10.67 -12.73
C PRO A 154 -16.28 -10.72 -14.23
N GLY A 155 -17.43 -10.17 -14.64
CA GLY A 155 -17.81 -10.10 -16.06
C GLY A 155 -16.83 -9.27 -16.91
N SER A 156 -16.00 -8.44 -16.26
CA SER A 156 -14.84 -7.76 -16.85
C SER A 156 -13.67 -7.76 -15.82
N PRO A 157 -12.42 -8.01 -16.24
CA PRO A 157 -11.24 -8.03 -15.37
C PRO A 157 -10.93 -6.69 -14.67
N HIS A 158 -11.61 -5.60 -15.06
CA HIS A 158 -11.49 -4.28 -14.45
C HIS A 158 -12.78 -3.78 -13.80
N ALA A 159 -13.84 -4.60 -13.76
CA ALA A 159 -15.11 -4.21 -13.17
C ALA A 159 -14.92 -3.99 -11.67
N LEU A 160 -15.04 -2.73 -11.25
CA LEU A 160 -15.17 -2.39 -9.84
C LEU A 160 -16.62 -2.64 -9.41
N PRO A 161 -16.85 -2.96 -8.12
CA PRO A 161 -18.19 -3.10 -7.56
C PRO A 161 -19.21 -2.04 -7.97
N TRP A 162 -18.77 -0.78 -8.04
CA TRP A 162 -19.59 0.38 -8.35
C TRP A 162 -19.84 0.60 -9.86
N ASP A 163 -19.27 -0.24 -10.73
CA ASP A 163 -19.60 -0.21 -12.16
C ASP A 163 -20.96 -0.88 -12.44
N ASN A 164 -21.57 -1.48 -11.41
CA ASN A 164 -22.94 -1.96 -11.45
C ASN A 164 -23.93 -0.78 -11.36
N PRO A 165 -24.85 -0.62 -12.33
CA PRO A 165 -25.84 0.45 -12.32
C PRO A 165 -26.82 0.40 -11.13
N SER A 166 -26.81 -0.66 -10.32
CA SER A 166 -27.62 -0.75 -9.10
C SER A 166 -27.12 0.10 -7.92
N TRP A 167 -25.90 0.64 -8.00
CA TRP A 167 -25.33 1.47 -6.93
C TRP A 167 -25.80 2.92 -7.05
N SER A 168 -26.31 3.47 -5.94
CA SER A 168 -26.62 4.89 -5.82
C SER A 168 -25.35 5.73 -5.67
N ALA A 169 -25.43 7.02 -5.99
CA ALA A 169 -24.30 7.95 -5.82
C ALA A 169 -23.76 8.02 -4.38
N HIS A 170 -24.64 7.84 -3.38
CA HIS A 170 -24.25 7.77 -1.97
C HIS A 170 -23.40 6.52 -1.69
N GLU A 171 -23.83 5.36 -2.17
CA GLU A 171 -23.08 4.11 -1.97
C GLU A 171 -21.73 4.12 -2.68
N ILE A 172 -21.67 4.75 -3.85
CA ILE A 172 -20.40 5.00 -4.54
C ILE A 172 -19.50 5.83 -3.63
N ARG A 173 -19.99 6.94 -3.07
CA ARG A 173 -19.20 7.80 -2.18
C ARG A 173 -18.74 7.09 -0.91
N ASP A 174 -19.59 6.25 -0.31
CA ASP A 174 -19.21 5.42 0.84
C ASP A 174 -18.06 4.46 0.50
N GLU A 175 -18.07 3.89 -0.71
CA GLU A 175 -17.01 3.00 -1.17
C GLU A 175 -15.72 3.75 -1.54
N GLU A 176 -15.81 4.98 -2.06
CA GLU A 176 -14.66 5.88 -2.22
C GLU A 176 -14.01 6.17 -0.84
N CYS A 177 -14.81 6.45 0.20
CA CYS A 177 -14.33 6.62 1.58
C CYS A 177 -13.57 5.39 2.12
N ARG A 178 -14.06 4.17 1.87
CA ARG A 178 -13.35 2.95 2.28
C ARG A 178 -12.04 2.80 1.52
N ARG A 179 -12.09 3.01 0.20
CA ARG A 179 -10.93 2.80 -0.67
C ARG A 179 -9.83 3.82 -0.47
N VAL A 180 -10.14 5.08 -0.12
CA VAL A 180 -9.11 6.07 0.23
C VAL A 180 -8.33 5.61 1.48
N CYS A 181 -9.01 5.04 2.48
CA CYS A 181 -8.37 4.48 3.68
C CYS A 181 -7.50 3.26 3.37
N TRP A 182 -8.01 2.31 2.58
CA TRP A 182 -7.23 1.13 2.18
C TRP A 182 -6.05 1.48 1.25
N SER A 183 -6.20 2.51 0.42
CA SER A 183 -5.12 3.02 -0.43
C SER A 183 -4.04 3.72 0.40
N ALA A 184 -4.43 4.52 1.41
CA ALA A 184 -3.51 5.10 2.38
C ALA A 184 -2.71 4.02 3.12
N LEU A 185 -3.41 2.97 3.60
CA LEU A 185 -2.77 1.84 4.26
C LEU A 185 -1.78 1.13 3.32
N SER A 186 -2.13 0.93 2.04
CA SER A 186 -1.23 0.32 1.05
C SER A 186 0.05 1.13 0.83
N LEU A 187 -0.06 2.45 0.72
CA LEU A 187 1.09 3.34 0.57
C LEU A 187 1.99 3.32 1.79
N VAL A 188 1.43 3.49 3.00
CA VAL A 188 2.24 3.50 4.22
C VAL A 188 2.85 2.12 4.49
N THR A 189 2.16 1.02 4.18
CA THR A 189 2.72 -0.34 4.28
C THR A 189 3.94 -0.49 3.36
N SER A 190 3.83 -0.03 2.11
CA SER A 190 4.95 -0.07 1.14
C SER A 190 6.13 0.77 1.64
N PHE A 191 5.86 1.97 2.14
CA PHE A 191 6.88 2.85 2.71
C PHE A 191 7.52 2.26 3.98
N ARG A 192 6.77 1.52 4.80
CA ARG A 192 7.33 0.90 6.00
C ARG A 192 8.24 -0.29 5.72
N VAL A 193 7.94 -1.07 4.68
CA VAL A 193 8.85 -2.12 4.21
C VAL A 193 10.18 -1.49 3.75
N GLU A 194 10.12 -0.34 3.08
CA GLU A 194 11.32 0.44 2.73
C GLU A 194 12.06 0.93 3.99
N CYS A 195 11.36 1.59 4.92
CA CYS A 195 11.93 2.00 6.21
C CYS A 195 12.62 0.83 6.94
N TRP A 196 12.03 -0.36 6.93
CA TRP A 196 12.65 -1.55 7.51
C TRP A 196 13.97 -1.92 6.84
N ALA A 197 14.01 -1.95 5.50
CA ALA A 197 15.22 -2.24 4.74
C ALA A 197 16.35 -1.25 5.04
N PHE A 198 16.00 0.03 5.28
CA PHE A 198 16.94 1.08 5.65
C PHE A 198 17.14 1.27 7.16
N SER A 199 16.53 0.44 8.01
CA SER A 199 16.57 0.57 9.47
C SER A 199 16.11 1.94 10.01
N ARG A 200 15.02 2.48 9.43
CA ARG A 200 14.35 3.76 9.75
C ARG A 200 12.87 3.57 10.14
N LEU A 201 12.56 2.50 10.87
CA LEU A 201 11.16 2.12 11.19
C LEU A 201 10.44 3.13 12.10
N ASP A 202 11.19 3.93 12.84
CA ASP A 202 10.75 4.98 13.76
C ASP A 202 10.05 6.15 13.03
N GLU A 203 10.32 6.37 11.75
CA GLU A 203 9.73 7.47 10.97
C GLU A 203 8.18 7.44 10.93
N CYS A 204 7.59 6.26 11.09
CA CYS A 204 6.14 6.02 11.02
C CYS A 204 5.47 5.79 12.39
N GLU A 205 6.18 5.78 13.51
CA GLU A 205 5.68 5.27 14.80
C GLU A 205 4.41 6.00 15.31
N LYS A 206 4.25 7.28 14.94
CA LYS A 206 3.16 8.15 15.42
C LYS A 206 1.94 8.22 14.50
N LEU A 207 1.96 7.49 13.38
CA LEU A 207 0.87 7.52 12.41
C LEU A 207 -0.26 6.59 12.85
N LYS A 208 -1.47 7.12 13.05
CA LYS A 208 -2.64 6.32 13.45
C LYS A 208 -3.06 5.31 12.38
N MET A 209 -2.83 5.61 11.11
CA MET A 209 -3.04 4.69 9.97
C MET A 209 -2.13 3.45 10.03
N CYS A 210 -1.10 3.45 10.89
CA CYS A 210 -0.26 2.29 11.15
C CYS A 210 -0.74 1.44 12.33
N ASP A 211 -1.78 1.87 13.06
CA ASP A 211 -2.39 1.09 14.15
C ASP A 211 -3.63 0.35 13.63
N PRO A 212 -3.66 -1.00 13.64
CA PRO A 212 -4.83 -1.76 13.26
C PRO A 212 -6.09 -1.39 14.05
N ALA A 213 -5.96 -0.98 15.31
CA ALA A 213 -7.11 -0.58 16.14
C ALA A 213 -7.85 0.66 15.60
N SER A 214 -7.19 1.46 14.75
CA SER A 214 -7.83 2.59 14.05
C SER A 214 -8.83 2.15 12.99
N TYR A 215 -8.75 0.90 12.51
CA TYR A 215 -9.52 0.40 11.37
C TYR A 215 -10.77 -0.34 11.83
N LEU A 216 -11.92 0.34 11.72
CA LEU A 216 -13.26 -0.25 11.79
C LEU A 216 -13.92 -0.09 10.41
N LEU A 217 -13.33 -0.77 9.42
CA LEU A 217 -13.75 -0.75 8.02
C LEU A 217 -14.08 -2.16 7.52
N MET A 218 -15.06 -2.25 6.63
CA MET A 218 -15.22 -3.44 5.80
C MET A 218 -14.04 -3.55 4.82
N PHE A 219 -13.63 -4.78 4.54
CA PHE A 219 -12.55 -5.02 3.58
C PHE A 219 -12.95 -4.61 2.16
N PRO A 220 -11.98 -4.31 1.28
CA PRO A 220 -12.27 -3.97 -0.11
C PRO A 220 -13.17 -5.03 -0.76
N ASN A 221 -14.22 -4.58 -1.46
CA ASN A 221 -15.23 -5.40 -2.13
C ASN A 221 -16.14 -6.25 -1.20
N GLU A 222 -15.97 -6.23 0.13
CA GLU A 222 -16.75 -7.08 1.04
C GLU A 222 -18.27 -6.80 0.94
N LEU A 223 -18.66 -5.53 0.90
CA LEU A 223 -20.06 -5.12 0.79
C LEU A 223 -20.70 -5.57 -0.54
N TYR A 224 -19.91 -5.50 -1.61
CA TYR A 224 -20.33 -5.94 -2.94
C TYR A 224 -20.56 -7.44 -3.00
N GLU A 225 -19.59 -8.22 -2.52
CA GLU A 225 -19.66 -9.67 -2.51
C GLU A 225 -20.79 -10.16 -1.61
N ARG A 226 -21.05 -9.49 -0.48
CA ARG A 226 -22.19 -9.79 0.39
C ARG A 226 -23.52 -9.66 -0.35
N ARG A 227 -23.70 -8.59 -1.13
CA ARG A 227 -24.92 -8.35 -1.93
C ARG A 227 -25.04 -9.31 -3.10
N ARG A 228 -23.91 -9.70 -3.70
CA ARG A 228 -23.89 -10.59 -4.87
C ARG A 228 -24.20 -12.05 -4.51
N LEU A 229 -23.76 -12.49 -3.33
CA LEU A 229 -23.82 -13.89 -2.93
C LEU A 229 -25.02 -14.23 -2.03
N ASP A 230 -25.90 -13.26 -1.71
CA ASP A 230 -26.95 -13.38 -0.67
C ASP A 230 -26.42 -14.02 0.64
N ALA A 231 -25.12 -13.83 0.90
CA ALA A 231 -24.37 -14.80 1.66
C ALA A 231 -24.35 -14.46 3.15
N HIS A 232 -25.27 -15.08 3.87
CA HIS A 232 -25.20 -15.23 5.33
C HIS A 232 -24.12 -16.24 5.79
N GLY A 233 -23.20 -16.65 4.90
CA GLY A 233 -22.18 -17.68 5.21
C GLY A 233 -21.04 -17.84 4.18
N ALA A 234 -20.75 -16.83 3.36
CA ALA A 234 -19.52 -16.82 2.56
C ALA A 234 -18.38 -16.27 3.41
N ASP A 235 -17.21 -16.90 3.32
CA ASP A 235 -16.00 -16.47 4.02
C ASP A 235 -15.38 -15.26 3.32
N LEU A 236 -16.02 -14.10 3.47
CA LEU A 236 -15.63 -12.85 2.82
C LEU A 236 -14.29 -12.32 3.35
N LYS A 237 -13.92 -12.70 4.59
CA LYS A 237 -12.68 -12.30 5.26
C LYS A 237 -11.46 -13.04 4.73
N ASN A 238 -11.67 -14.16 4.03
CA ASN A 238 -10.65 -14.89 3.29
C ASN A 238 -10.69 -14.63 1.79
N SER A 239 -11.45 -13.64 1.28
CA SER A 239 -11.30 -13.21 -0.12
C SER A 239 -9.93 -12.58 -0.37
N VAL A 240 -9.36 -12.71 -1.58
CA VAL A 240 -8.02 -12.16 -1.89
C VAL A 240 -7.85 -10.67 -1.52
N PRO A 241 -8.81 -9.76 -1.79
CA PRO A 241 -8.72 -8.38 -1.33
C PRO A 241 -8.75 -8.22 0.19
N ALA A 242 -9.51 -9.06 0.91
CA ALA A 242 -9.54 -9.06 2.38
C ALA A 242 -8.22 -9.59 2.97
N LEU A 243 -7.64 -10.64 2.38
CA LEU A 243 -6.31 -11.14 2.74
C LEU A 243 -5.23 -10.06 2.54
N TYR A 244 -5.35 -9.24 1.49
CA TYR A 244 -4.46 -8.09 1.31
C TYR A 244 -4.63 -7.05 2.42
N GLY A 245 -5.88 -6.69 2.75
CA GLY A 245 -6.18 -5.80 3.88
C GLY A 245 -5.61 -6.29 5.21
N ARG A 246 -5.87 -7.55 5.57
CA ARG A 246 -5.32 -8.21 6.76
C ARG A 246 -3.80 -8.20 6.76
N GLY A 247 -3.20 -8.55 5.63
CA GLY A 247 -1.76 -8.59 5.49
C GLY A 247 -1.12 -7.22 5.74
N MET A 248 -1.70 -6.14 5.19
CA MET A 248 -1.22 -4.78 5.43
C MET A 248 -1.33 -4.37 6.90
N LEU A 249 -2.46 -4.65 7.56
CA LEU A 249 -2.64 -4.38 8.99
C LEU A 249 -1.61 -5.12 9.84
N LEU A 250 -1.41 -6.42 9.59
CA LEU A 250 -0.41 -7.23 10.27
C LEU A 250 1.01 -6.70 10.06
N THR A 251 1.35 -6.32 8.82
CA THR A 251 2.68 -5.76 8.50
C THR A 251 2.97 -4.50 9.30
N ASN A 252 2.00 -3.59 9.36
CA ASN A 252 2.14 -2.35 10.13
C ASN A 252 2.22 -2.63 11.64
N TYR A 253 1.40 -3.54 12.15
CA TYR A 253 1.47 -3.97 13.53
C TYR A 253 2.86 -4.52 13.88
N THR A 254 3.34 -5.50 13.13
CA THR A 254 4.66 -6.12 13.30
C THR A 254 5.76 -5.07 13.27
N ALA A 255 5.72 -4.14 12.31
CA ALA A 255 6.72 -3.09 12.22
C ALA A 255 6.71 -2.15 13.45
N ASN A 256 5.56 -1.90 14.09
CA ASN A 256 5.48 -1.14 15.35
C ASN A 256 6.11 -1.93 16.50
N VAL A 257 5.78 -3.22 16.60
CA VAL A 257 6.32 -4.11 17.65
C VAL A 257 7.83 -4.22 17.53
N VAL A 258 8.37 -4.40 16.32
CA VAL A 258 9.82 -4.50 16.07
C VAL A 258 10.53 -3.18 16.37
N ALA A 259 9.95 -2.04 15.99
CA ALA A 259 10.54 -0.73 16.27
C ALA A 259 10.67 -0.46 17.78
N ARG A 260 9.64 -0.81 18.56
CA ARG A 260 9.63 -0.60 20.02
C ARG A 260 10.45 -1.65 20.79
N GLY A 261 10.34 -2.91 20.39
CA GLY A 261 10.93 -4.04 21.10
C GLY A 261 12.46 -4.11 21.03
N GLY A 262 13.10 -3.45 20.07
CA GLY A 262 14.55 -3.42 19.93
C GLY A 262 15.29 -2.71 21.08
N GLU A 263 14.59 -1.85 21.84
CA GLU A 263 15.22 -0.96 22.82
C GLU A 263 14.93 -1.32 24.28
N SER A 264 13.95 -2.20 24.54
CA SER A 264 13.57 -2.51 25.92
C SER A 264 14.62 -3.37 26.64
N LYS A 265 15.03 -2.90 27.83
CA LYS A 265 15.88 -3.65 28.76
C LYS A 265 15.08 -4.52 29.72
N ASP A 266 13.76 -4.33 29.77
CA ASP A 266 12.90 -5.07 30.68
C ASP A 266 12.65 -6.50 30.16
N LEU A 267 12.73 -7.47 31.06
CA LEU A 267 12.58 -8.89 30.70
C LEU A 267 11.12 -9.25 30.44
N GLU A 268 10.18 -8.64 31.17
CA GLU A 268 8.75 -8.89 31.01
C GLU A 268 8.25 -8.32 29.68
N GLU A 269 8.62 -7.08 29.36
CA GLU A 269 8.33 -6.46 28.07
C GLU A 269 8.92 -7.25 26.89
N ARG A 270 10.15 -7.78 27.03
CA ARG A 270 10.76 -8.64 26.01
C ARG A 270 10.01 -9.96 25.83
N ALA A 271 9.60 -10.60 26.92
CA ALA A 271 8.82 -11.84 26.87
C ALA A 271 7.47 -11.61 26.15
N SER A 272 6.76 -10.54 26.54
CA SER A 272 5.51 -10.13 25.88
C SER A 272 5.72 -9.84 24.38
N THR A 273 6.82 -9.16 24.02
CA THR A 273 7.16 -8.88 22.61
C THR A 273 7.39 -10.18 21.83
N VAL A 274 8.04 -11.19 22.43
CA VAL A 274 8.24 -12.50 21.79
C VAL A 274 6.91 -13.21 21.54
N GLU A 275 6.02 -13.24 22.52
CA GLU A 275 4.69 -13.86 22.40
C GLU A 275 3.88 -13.24 21.25
N VAL A 276 3.83 -11.91 21.22
CA VAL A 276 3.17 -11.15 20.16
C VAL A 276 3.77 -11.43 18.78
N LEU A 277 5.11 -11.48 18.66
CA LEU A 277 5.77 -11.78 17.40
C LEU A 277 5.53 -13.23 16.93
N GLN A 278 5.38 -14.17 17.85
CA GLN A 278 5.00 -15.55 17.54
C GLN A 278 3.55 -15.65 17.07
N GLU A 279 2.62 -14.92 17.69
CA GLU A 279 1.23 -14.85 17.26
C GLU A 279 1.12 -14.20 15.86
N ALA A 280 1.85 -13.10 15.64
CA ALA A 280 1.95 -12.48 14.32
C ALA A 280 2.48 -13.45 13.26
N TRP A 281 3.44 -14.31 13.61
CA TRP A 281 3.93 -15.35 12.72
C TRP A 281 2.84 -16.35 12.35
N GLN A 282 2.06 -16.83 13.32
CA GLN A 282 0.95 -17.74 13.07
C GLN A 282 -0.09 -17.12 12.13
N GLU A 283 -0.40 -15.84 12.30
CA GLU A 283 -1.30 -15.12 11.40
C GLU A 283 -0.72 -15.00 9.97
N THR A 284 0.60 -14.80 9.81
CA THR A 284 1.20 -14.84 8.45
C THR A 284 0.97 -16.17 7.76
N GLN A 285 1.08 -17.29 8.50
CA GLN A 285 0.82 -18.63 7.96
C GLN A 285 -0.66 -18.80 7.61
N ALA A 286 -1.56 -18.36 8.49
CA ALA A 286 -3.00 -18.44 8.24
C ALA A 286 -3.42 -17.65 6.98
N ILE A 287 -2.83 -16.47 6.74
CA ILE A 287 -3.06 -15.67 5.53
C ILE A 287 -2.51 -16.38 4.28
N GLN A 288 -1.32 -16.98 4.37
CA GLN A 288 -0.71 -17.74 3.27
C GLN A 288 -1.53 -18.99 2.92
N ASP A 289 -1.95 -19.78 3.92
CA ASP A 289 -2.79 -20.96 3.73
C ASP A 289 -4.14 -20.59 3.09
N ALA A 290 -4.75 -19.49 3.53
CA ALA A 290 -5.98 -18.96 2.95
C ALA A 290 -5.75 -18.46 1.50
N LEU A 291 -4.59 -17.89 1.20
CA LEU A 291 -4.23 -17.46 -0.15
C LEU A 291 -4.04 -18.66 -1.09
N ASP A 292 -3.38 -19.72 -0.64
CA ASP A 292 -3.13 -20.94 -1.42
C ASP A 292 -4.42 -21.70 -1.74
N ALA A 293 -5.48 -21.51 -0.95
CA ALA A 293 -6.81 -22.02 -1.27
C ALA A 293 -7.45 -21.33 -2.52
N HIS A 294 -6.91 -20.18 -2.97
CA HIS A 294 -7.40 -19.46 -4.16
C HIS A 294 -6.73 -19.93 -5.46
N VAL A 295 -7.20 -21.07 -5.97
CA VAL A 295 -6.77 -21.60 -7.29
C VAL A 295 -7.45 -20.92 -8.48
N CYS A 296 -8.31 -19.93 -8.25
CA CYS A 296 -9.17 -19.32 -9.28
C CYS A 296 -8.44 -18.36 -10.25
N ASN A 297 -7.23 -17.91 -9.91
CA ASN A 297 -6.44 -16.95 -10.70
C ASN A 297 -7.17 -15.62 -11.05
N LEU A 298 -8.23 -15.26 -10.33
CA LEU A 298 -9.01 -14.04 -10.62
C LEU A 298 -8.30 -12.76 -10.16
N HIS A 299 -7.52 -12.85 -9.09
CA HIS A 299 -6.86 -11.70 -8.45
C HIS A 299 -5.35 -11.88 -8.41
N THR A 300 -4.73 -12.39 -9.48
CA THR A 300 -3.29 -12.74 -9.50
C THR A 300 -2.38 -11.60 -9.06
N ALA A 301 -2.62 -10.37 -9.52
CA ALA A 301 -1.80 -9.22 -9.13
C ALA A 301 -1.92 -8.91 -7.62
N THR A 302 -3.13 -8.91 -7.07
CA THR A 302 -3.36 -8.71 -5.63
C THR A 302 -2.77 -9.87 -4.83
N ALA A 303 -2.93 -11.11 -5.27
CA ALA A 303 -2.35 -12.29 -4.63
C ALA A 303 -0.81 -12.23 -4.56
N GLN A 304 -0.15 -11.75 -5.63
CA GLN A 304 1.30 -11.50 -5.61
C GLN A 304 1.67 -10.45 -4.54
N LEU A 305 0.89 -9.38 -4.39
CA LEU A 305 1.11 -8.38 -3.35
C LEU A 305 0.90 -8.94 -1.94
N VAL A 306 -0.09 -9.82 -1.74
CA VAL A 306 -0.28 -10.52 -0.46
C VAL A 306 0.96 -11.34 -0.12
N GLY A 307 1.42 -12.19 -1.06
CA GLY A 307 2.58 -13.05 -0.85
C GLY A 307 3.86 -12.27 -0.56
N GLU A 308 4.16 -11.22 -1.34
CA GLU A 308 5.29 -10.32 -1.09
C GLU A 308 5.22 -9.73 0.32
N ASN A 309 4.05 -9.23 0.72
CA ASN A 309 3.84 -8.60 2.00
C ASN A 309 4.00 -9.58 3.18
N MET A 310 3.53 -10.82 3.04
CA MET A 310 3.70 -11.86 4.06
C MET A 310 5.16 -12.25 4.25
N VAL A 311 5.91 -12.41 3.15
CA VAL A 311 7.33 -12.74 3.25
C VAL A 311 8.12 -11.59 3.89
N ASN A 312 7.85 -10.34 3.52
CA ASN A 312 8.47 -9.17 4.17
C ASN A 312 8.14 -9.12 5.68
N THR A 313 6.89 -9.42 6.05
CA THR A 313 6.47 -9.48 7.46
C THR A 313 7.19 -10.58 8.23
N GLN A 314 7.32 -11.77 7.65
CA GLN A 314 8.04 -12.89 8.26
C GLN A 314 9.53 -12.57 8.46
N MET A 315 10.17 -11.86 7.50
CA MET A 315 11.54 -11.37 7.65
C MET A 315 11.67 -10.34 8.79
N MET A 316 10.71 -9.41 8.90
CA MET A 316 10.64 -8.45 10.01
C MET A 316 10.52 -9.14 11.37
N ILE A 317 9.60 -10.12 11.49
CA ILE A 317 9.43 -10.93 12.71
C ILE A 317 10.73 -11.63 13.07
N THR A 318 11.37 -12.28 12.10
CA THR A 318 12.62 -13.03 12.31
C THR A 318 13.74 -12.13 12.82
N LYS A 319 13.89 -10.93 12.22
CA LYS A 319 14.85 -9.92 12.68
C LYS A 319 14.54 -9.46 14.11
N GLY A 320 13.27 -9.18 14.41
CA GLY A 320 12.81 -8.78 15.74
C GLY A 320 13.11 -9.82 16.81
N LEU A 321 12.71 -11.08 16.59
CA LEU A 321 12.96 -12.19 17.52
C LEU A 321 14.45 -12.40 17.79
N ARG A 322 15.30 -12.24 16.78
CA ARG A 322 16.76 -12.36 16.93
C ARG A 322 17.38 -11.23 17.73
N SER A 323 16.94 -10.00 17.46
CA SER A 323 17.34 -8.83 18.25
C SER A 323 17.01 -9.05 19.72
N LEU A 324 15.81 -9.58 20.00
CA LEU A 324 15.36 -9.94 21.35
C LEU A 324 16.13 -11.12 21.97
N GLN A 325 16.86 -11.92 21.20
CA GLN A 325 17.72 -12.99 21.72
C GLN A 325 19.17 -12.52 21.93
N GLY A 326 19.51 -11.28 21.57
CA GLY A 326 20.88 -10.77 21.61
C GLY A 326 21.79 -11.38 20.54
N LEU A 327 21.21 -12.02 19.51
CA LEU A 327 21.97 -12.55 18.38
C LEU A 327 22.37 -11.41 17.44
N PRO A 328 23.63 -11.36 16.97
CA PRO A 328 24.07 -10.32 16.06
C PRO A 328 23.30 -10.39 14.73
N ALA A 329 23.03 -9.22 14.12
CA ALA A 329 22.35 -9.15 12.82
C ALA A 329 23.08 -9.94 11.72
N THR A 330 24.40 -10.12 11.85
CA THR A 330 25.25 -10.87 10.93
C THR A 330 25.11 -12.39 11.03
N ASP A 331 24.32 -12.92 11.98
CA ASP A 331 24.06 -14.36 12.01
C ASP A 331 23.14 -14.75 10.83
N PRO A 332 23.55 -15.73 9.99
CA PRO A 332 22.79 -16.12 8.80
C PRO A 332 21.34 -16.39 9.18
N LEU A 333 20.36 -15.88 8.41
CA LEU A 333 18.93 -16.18 8.61
C LEU A 333 18.76 -17.71 8.75
N SER A 334 18.51 -18.18 9.98
CA SER A 334 18.46 -19.60 10.33
C SER A 334 17.34 -20.29 9.55
N ASN A 335 16.31 -19.51 9.20
CA ASN A 335 15.28 -19.91 8.27
C ASN A 335 15.56 -19.33 6.87
N ARG A 336 16.36 -20.05 6.07
CA ARG A 336 16.67 -19.69 4.67
C ARG A 336 15.47 -19.78 3.72
N GLN A 337 14.33 -20.25 4.19
CA GLN A 337 13.16 -20.44 3.35
C GLN A 337 12.57 -19.09 2.90
N GLN A 338 12.46 -18.11 3.80
CA GLN A 338 11.82 -16.83 3.45
C GLN A 338 12.62 -16.05 2.40
N PRO A 339 13.97 -15.88 2.49
CA PRO A 339 14.73 -15.23 1.42
C PRO A 339 14.65 -15.98 0.08
N LYS A 340 14.53 -17.31 0.13
CA LYS A 340 14.35 -18.15 -1.07
C LYS A 340 12.96 -18.02 -1.68
N GLU A 341 11.92 -17.82 -0.89
CA GLU A 341 10.55 -17.60 -1.36
C GLU A 341 10.36 -16.18 -1.85
N TRP A 342 10.92 -15.20 -1.12
CA TRP A 342 10.88 -13.79 -1.46
C TRP A 342 11.27 -13.53 -2.89
N LYS A 343 12.35 -14.14 -3.39
CA LYS A 343 12.88 -13.91 -4.74
C LYS A 343 11.86 -14.18 -5.85
N TYR A 344 10.87 -15.06 -5.64
CA TYR A 344 9.89 -15.39 -6.68
C TYR A 344 8.95 -14.21 -6.98
N TYR A 345 8.57 -13.44 -5.96
CA TYR A 345 7.61 -12.34 -6.11
C TYR A 345 8.12 -11.18 -6.98
N PRO A 346 9.32 -10.59 -6.76
CA PRO A 346 9.83 -9.53 -7.61
C PRO A 346 10.30 -10.06 -8.97
N THR A 347 10.75 -11.32 -9.08
CA THR A 347 11.29 -11.88 -10.34
C THR A 347 10.31 -11.79 -11.50
N ASP A 348 9.03 -12.10 -11.27
CA ASP A 348 8.02 -12.04 -12.34
C ASP A 348 7.75 -10.60 -12.79
N ILE A 349 7.74 -9.65 -11.86
CA ILE A 349 7.59 -8.23 -12.18
C ILE A 349 8.80 -7.73 -12.98
N ILE A 350 10.02 -8.07 -12.52
CA ILE A 350 11.27 -7.72 -13.21
C ILE A 350 11.27 -8.25 -14.65
N LYS A 351 10.92 -9.53 -14.85
CA LYS A 351 10.82 -10.13 -16.18
C LYS A 351 9.85 -9.38 -17.08
N ARG A 352 8.64 -9.10 -16.59
CA ARG A 352 7.62 -8.34 -17.35
C ARG A 352 8.12 -6.95 -17.73
N VAL A 353 8.72 -6.21 -16.80
CA VAL A 353 9.23 -4.86 -17.06
C VAL A 353 10.43 -4.90 -18.01
N THR A 354 11.35 -5.84 -17.85
CA THR A 354 12.51 -5.99 -18.75
C THR A 354 12.08 -6.32 -20.19
N MET A 355 11.05 -7.16 -20.35
CA MET A 355 10.45 -7.45 -21.65
C MET A 355 9.81 -6.21 -22.26
N SER A 356 9.09 -5.41 -21.48
CA SER A 356 8.51 -4.14 -21.93
C SER A 356 9.58 -3.14 -22.35
N ILE A 357 10.66 -2.99 -21.58
CA ILE A 357 11.81 -2.13 -21.92
C ILE A 357 12.45 -2.55 -23.26
N SER A 358 12.57 -3.86 -23.51
CA SER A 358 13.16 -4.37 -24.74
C SER A 358 12.29 -4.08 -25.98
N CYS A 359 11.03 -3.71 -25.79
CA CYS A 359 10.04 -3.43 -26.83
C CYS A 359 9.47 -2.01 -26.72
N PHE A 360 10.30 -0.96 -26.56
CA PHE A 360 9.82 0.44 -26.41
C PHE A 360 8.91 0.94 -27.56
N SER A 361 8.94 0.31 -28.73
CA SER A 361 8.03 0.59 -29.85
C SER A 361 6.61 0.02 -29.65
N ASP A 362 6.39 -0.85 -28.65
CA ASP A 362 5.09 -1.45 -28.30
C ASP A 362 4.30 -0.50 -27.37
N PRO A 363 3.00 -0.24 -27.64
CA PRO A 363 2.11 0.49 -26.73
C PRO A 363 2.12 -0.02 -25.27
N ARG A 364 2.47 -1.29 -25.02
CA ARG A 364 2.61 -1.84 -23.66
C ARG A 364 3.83 -1.32 -22.92
N ALA A 365 4.90 -0.95 -23.62
CA ALA A 365 6.08 -0.32 -23.03
C ALA A 365 5.81 1.14 -22.60
N GLN A 366 4.87 1.81 -23.26
CA GLN A 366 4.40 3.16 -22.88
C GLN A 366 3.75 3.18 -21.49
N GLN A 367 3.25 2.04 -20.99
CA GLN A 367 2.73 1.98 -19.62
C GLN A 367 3.80 2.17 -18.56
N LEU A 368 5.07 1.85 -18.86
CA LEU A 368 6.17 2.14 -17.94
C LEU A 368 6.37 3.65 -17.86
N ILE A 369 6.38 4.38 -18.98
CA ILE A 369 6.58 5.84 -19.07
C ILE A 369 5.58 6.65 -18.22
N HIS A 370 4.47 6.04 -17.80
CA HIS A 370 3.43 6.68 -17.01
C HIS A 370 3.37 6.22 -15.54
N ARG A 371 4.46 5.67 -14.99
CA ARG A 371 4.50 5.14 -13.62
C ARG A 371 5.71 5.62 -12.80
N PRO A 372 5.84 6.93 -12.54
CA PRO A 372 6.94 7.48 -11.74
C PRO A 372 6.99 6.93 -10.30
N CYS A 373 5.83 6.54 -9.74
CA CYS A 373 5.73 5.89 -8.44
C CYS A 373 6.26 4.44 -8.40
N SER A 374 6.59 3.84 -9.55
CA SER A 374 7.16 2.49 -9.57
C SER A 374 8.65 2.50 -9.26
N VAL A 375 9.35 3.62 -9.49
CA VAL A 375 10.80 3.77 -9.23
C VAL A 375 11.13 3.43 -7.78
N THR A 376 10.35 3.95 -6.83
CA THR A 376 10.54 3.70 -5.40
C THR A 376 10.34 2.24 -5.04
N TRP A 377 9.41 1.52 -5.68
CA TRP A 377 9.28 0.07 -5.47
C TRP A 377 10.56 -0.66 -5.90
N PHE A 378 11.11 -0.38 -7.09
CA PHE A 378 12.36 -1.02 -7.55
C PHE A 378 13.55 -0.69 -6.64
N HIS A 379 13.64 0.56 -6.18
CA HIS A 379 14.64 0.98 -5.20
C HIS A 379 14.50 0.20 -3.88
N SER A 380 13.29 0.04 -3.36
CA SER A 380 13.02 -0.73 -2.13
C SER A 380 13.37 -2.21 -2.30
N GLN A 381 13.05 -2.83 -3.44
CA GLN A 381 13.47 -4.22 -3.71
C GLN A 381 14.99 -4.37 -3.74
N LEU A 382 15.71 -3.39 -4.31
CA LEU A 382 17.17 -3.39 -4.35
C LEU A 382 17.75 -3.22 -2.94
N ALA A 383 17.18 -2.35 -2.11
CA ALA A 383 17.55 -2.18 -0.72
C ALA A 383 17.35 -3.48 0.09
N ILE A 384 16.24 -4.19 -0.11
CA ILE A 384 15.99 -5.50 0.50
C ILE A 384 17.05 -6.52 0.05
N CYS A 385 17.44 -6.53 -1.23
CA CYS A 385 18.50 -7.42 -1.72
C CYS A 385 19.82 -7.18 -0.99
N PHE A 386 20.22 -5.91 -0.83
CA PHE A 386 21.44 -5.56 -0.11
C PHE A 386 21.34 -5.91 1.37
N PHE A 387 20.21 -5.59 2.00
CA PHE A 387 19.93 -5.98 3.38
C PHE A 387 20.11 -7.50 3.56
N LEU A 388 19.46 -8.32 2.73
CA LEU A 388 19.56 -9.78 2.81
C LEU A 388 21.01 -10.28 2.61
N TRP A 389 21.74 -9.69 1.66
CA TRP A 389 23.13 -10.05 1.39
C TRP A 389 24.08 -9.68 2.52
N GLU A 390 23.88 -8.52 3.14
CA GLU A 390 24.67 -8.08 4.29
C GLU A 390 24.50 -9.00 5.51
N ASN A 391 23.28 -9.52 5.71
CA ASN A 391 22.97 -10.45 6.79
C ASN A 391 23.36 -11.91 6.47
N ASP A 392 23.34 -12.35 5.20
CA ASP A 392 23.79 -13.69 4.78
C ASP A 392 24.47 -13.67 3.40
N ARG A 393 25.82 -13.72 3.42
CA ARG A 393 26.68 -13.75 2.22
C ARG A 393 26.61 -15.05 1.41
N THR A 394 25.85 -16.04 1.85
CA THR A 394 25.62 -17.27 1.07
C THR A 394 24.45 -17.14 0.09
N LEU A 395 23.66 -16.06 0.19
CA LEU A 395 22.51 -15.77 -0.67
C LEU A 395 22.92 -15.18 -2.03
N GLY A 396 23.79 -15.87 -2.77
CA GLY A 396 24.25 -15.41 -4.09
C GLY A 396 23.12 -15.19 -5.11
N ASP A 397 22.02 -15.94 -5.00
CA ASP A 397 20.81 -15.76 -5.81
C ASP A 397 20.19 -14.36 -5.64
N VAL A 398 20.25 -13.78 -4.44
CA VAL A 398 19.71 -12.45 -4.16
C VAL A 398 20.48 -11.38 -4.92
N LEU A 399 21.80 -11.54 -5.08
CA LEU A 399 22.59 -10.64 -5.92
C LEU A 399 22.24 -10.75 -7.41
N GLN A 400 21.78 -11.92 -7.88
CA GLN A 400 21.29 -12.05 -9.26
C GLN A 400 19.97 -11.30 -9.45
N VAL A 401 19.09 -11.31 -8.44
CA VAL A 401 17.87 -10.48 -8.44
C VAL A 401 18.25 -9.00 -8.42
N ALA A 402 19.16 -8.58 -7.53
CA ALA A 402 19.67 -7.21 -7.47
C ALA A 402 20.21 -6.73 -8.82
N LYS A 403 21.06 -7.53 -9.48
CA LYS A 403 21.58 -7.24 -10.81
C LYS A 403 20.46 -7.08 -11.85
N SER A 404 19.41 -7.88 -11.75
CA SER A 404 18.26 -7.82 -12.65
C SER A 404 17.36 -6.60 -12.38
N LEU A 405 17.37 -6.07 -11.15
CA LEU A 405 16.65 -4.84 -10.76
C LEU A 405 17.34 -3.56 -11.27
N VAL A 406 18.66 -3.57 -11.44
CA VAL A 406 19.42 -2.39 -11.89
C VAL A 406 18.98 -1.93 -13.27
N ILE A 407 18.76 -2.85 -14.22
CA ILE A 407 18.35 -2.49 -15.60
C ILE A 407 17.05 -1.67 -15.63
N PRO A 408 15.92 -2.15 -15.07
CA PRO A 408 14.71 -1.34 -15.05
C PRO A 408 14.88 -0.07 -14.22
N LEU A 409 15.64 -0.11 -13.11
CA LEU A 409 15.89 1.07 -12.29
C LEU A 409 16.62 2.18 -13.06
N ASP A 410 17.69 1.85 -13.79
CA ASP A 410 18.45 2.80 -14.61
C ASP A 410 17.57 3.43 -15.69
N VAL A 411 16.75 2.62 -16.37
CA VAL A 411 15.81 3.11 -17.38
C VAL A 411 14.78 4.05 -16.79
N MET A 412 14.22 3.72 -15.62
CA MET A 412 13.24 4.60 -14.98
C MET A 412 13.89 5.87 -14.42
N ASN A 413 15.08 5.80 -13.84
CA ASN A 413 15.81 7.00 -13.40
C ASN A 413 16.16 7.93 -14.56
N ALA A 414 16.37 7.39 -15.76
CA ALA A 414 16.53 8.19 -16.97
C ALA A 414 15.21 8.85 -17.43
N LEU A 415 14.06 8.21 -17.20
CA LEU A 415 12.73 8.75 -17.54
C LEU A 415 12.26 9.81 -16.53
N TRP A 416 12.58 9.64 -15.24
CA TRP A 416 12.26 10.56 -14.16
C TRP A 416 13.49 10.80 -13.30
N PRO A 417 14.32 11.78 -13.66
CA PRO A 417 15.50 12.12 -12.86
C PRO A 417 15.07 12.55 -11.46
N CYS A 418 15.71 11.92 -10.48
CA CYS A 418 15.60 12.21 -9.05
C CYS A 418 17.02 12.49 -8.56
N GLN A 419 17.21 13.53 -7.75
CA GLN A 419 18.52 13.88 -7.19
C GLN A 419 18.91 13.01 -6.01
#